data_AF-A0A5C8BUI6-F1
#
_entry.id   AF-A0A5C8BUI6-F1
#
_cell.length_a   1.000
_cell.length_b   1.000
_cell.length_c   1.000
_cell.angle_alpha   90.00
_cell.angle_beta   90.00
_cell.angle_gamma   90.00
#
_symmetry.space_group_name_H-M   'P 1'
#
loop_
_entity.id
_entity.type
_entity.pdbx_description
1 polymer ?
#
loop_
_entity_poly.entity_id
_entity_poly.type
_entity_poly.pdbx_seq_one_letter_code
_entity_poly.pdbx_strand_id
1 'polypeptide(L)'
;KNDDGRHRSFDMANMPALNAGAAEGAGLGIRFLKHLARTRILLHIVDVQPIDGSDPAHNAKAILGELKKFSPTLAKLPVVLVLNKLDQLAEETRDEWCQHILSEMQWDGPVFKTSGLMSEGTKEVVYYLMDQIEQQREREVEDPEYAAEIKAFREQLEAETREQTIAAKEAYRAMRKAQREGGLEDDVDDFDDDEGDEDEDGAESIYVRD
;
A
#
# COMPACT_ATOMS: atom_id res chain seq x y z
N LYS A 1 16.10 9.28 35.06
CA LYS A 1 16.40 8.41 33.89
C LYS A 1 15.83 9.15 32.71
N ASN A 2 16.70 9.63 31.81
CA ASN A 2 16.41 10.70 30.87
C ASN A 2 15.20 10.37 29.98
N ASP A 3 14.26 11.31 29.98
CA ASP A 3 13.10 11.39 29.10
C ASP A 3 13.46 12.42 28.02
N ASP A 4 14.05 11.93 26.92
CA ASP A 4 14.29 12.73 25.72
C ASP A 4 13.11 12.48 24.78
N GLY A 5 12.12 13.37 24.85
CA GLY A 5 10.87 13.35 24.07
C GLY A 5 11.08 13.45 22.55
N ARG A 6 11.47 12.36 21.91
CA ARG A 6 11.16 12.10 20.50
C ARG A 6 10.02 11.08 20.45
N HIS A 7 8.80 11.59 20.31
CA HIS A 7 7.69 10.75 19.88
C HIS A 7 8.05 10.21 18.50
N ARG A 8 8.33 8.89 18.42
CA ARG A 8 8.56 8.21 17.15
C ARG A 8 7.19 7.94 16.53
N SER A 9 6.94 8.52 15.36
CA SER A 9 5.72 8.33 14.59
C SER A 9 6.06 8.07 13.13
N PHE A 10 5.17 7.36 12.46
CA PHE A 10 5.18 7.18 11.02
C PHE A 10 3.74 7.12 10.54
N ASP A 11 3.52 7.54 9.29
CA ASP A 11 2.20 7.56 8.70
C ASP A 11 1.95 6.25 7.95
N MET A 12 0.76 5.69 8.17
CA MET A 12 0.24 4.58 7.39
C MET A 12 -0.99 5.04 6.62
N ALA A 13 -0.96 4.81 5.31
CA ALA A 13 -2.09 5.02 4.43
C ALA A 13 -2.55 3.67 3.88
N ASN A 14 -3.86 3.47 3.79
CA ASN A 14 -4.39 2.27 3.16
C ASN A 14 -4.28 2.38 1.63
N MET A 15 -3.88 1.29 0.99
CA MET A 15 -3.93 1.17 -0.45
C MET A 15 -5.36 0.81 -0.86
N PRO A 16 -6.13 1.67 -1.58
CA PRO A 16 -7.33 1.26 -2.30
C PRO A 16 -7.10 -0.07 -3.00
N ALA A 17 -8.13 -0.93 -2.95
CA ALA A 17 -8.08 -2.26 -3.53
C ALA A 17 -7.68 -2.16 -5.01
N LEU A 18 -6.49 -2.69 -5.32
CA LEU A 18 -6.15 -3.05 -6.69
C LEU A 18 -7.10 -4.20 -7.01
N ASN A 19 -8.12 -3.93 -7.82
CA ASN A 19 -8.97 -4.95 -8.40
C ASN A 19 -8.79 -4.90 -9.92
N ALA A 20 -9.40 -5.86 -10.62
CA ALA A 20 -9.24 -6.04 -12.07
C ALA A 20 -9.62 -4.84 -12.95
N GLY A 21 -10.13 -3.73 -12.41
CA GLY A 21 -10.36 -2.46 -13.13
C GLY A 21 -9.58 -1.25 -12.57
N ALA A 22 -9.04 -1.34 -11.35
CA ALA A 22 -8.23 -0.27 -10.76
C ALA A 22 -6.86 -0.14 -11.45
N ALA A 23 -6.29 -1.25 -11.93
CA ALA A 23 -5.08 -1.25 -12.74
C ALA A 23 -5.24 -0.56 -14.11
N GLU A 24 -6.48 -0.33 -14.57
CA GLU A 24 -6.79 0.44 -15.79
C GLU A 24 -6.91 1.95 -15.50
N GLY A 25 -6.57 2.40 -14.28
CA GLY A 25 -6.56 3.81 -13.89
C GLY A 25 -7.94 4.37 -13.50
N ALA A 26 -8.99 3.55 -13.50
CA ALA A 26 -10.32 3.96 -13.09
C ALA A 26 -10.45 3.96 -11.55
N GLY A 27 -10.23 5.12 -10.92
CA GLY A 27 -10.68 5.38 -9.54
C GLY A 27 -9.59 5.50 -8.47
N LEU A 28 -8.31 5.35 -8.82
CA LEU A 28 -7.21 5.70 -7.90
C LEU A 28 -6.99 7.21 -7.98
N GLY A 29 -7.74 7.98 -7.18
CA GLY A 29 -7.68 9.44 -7.16
C GLY A 29 -6.24 9.97 -7.00
N ILE A 30 -5.98 11.16 -7.56
CA ILE A 30 -4.65 11.80 -7.58
C ILE A 30 -4.02 11.91 -6.18
N ARG A 31 -4.86 12.10 -5.15
CA ARG A 31 -4.44 12.14 -3.75
C ARG A 31 -3.76 10.83 -3.31
N PHE A 32 -4.30 9.67 -3.69
CA PHE A 32 -3.69 8.37 -3.36
C PHE A 32 -2.31 8.20 -4.03
N LEU A 33 -2.21 8.60 -5.30
CA LEU A 33 -0.98 8.55 -6.08
C LEU A 33 0.15 9.40 -5.45
N LYS A 34 -0.18 10.57 -4.89
CA LYS A 34 0.76 11.39 -4.11
C LYS A 34 1.26 10.68 -2.83
N HIS A 35 0.42 9.92 -2.14
CA HIS A 35 0.81 9.17 -0.93
C HIS A 35 1.72 7.98 -1.26
N LEU A 36 1.40 7.30 -2.36
CA LEU A 36 2.15 6.16 -2.86
C LEU A 36 3.59 6.54 -3.24
N ALA A 37 3.82 7.73 -3.81
CA ALA A 37 5.16 8.25 -4.11
C ALA A 37 6.04 8.49 -2.87
N ARG A 38 5.45 8.68 -1.68
CA ARG A 38 6.18 8.87 -0.41
C ARG A 38 6.34 7.57 0.39
N THR A 39 5.79 6.47 -0.10
CA THR A 39 5.79 5.20 0.60
C THR A 39 7.18 4.57 0.57
N ARG A 40 7.66 4.14 1.75
CA ARG A 40 8.98 3.53 1.93
C ARG A 40 8.93 2.02 2.09
N ILE A 41 7.84 1.53 2.68
CA ILE A 41 7.62 0.13 3.01
C ILE A 41 6.16 -0.18 2.70
N LEU A 42 5.91 -1.33 2.09
CA LEU A 42 4.58 -1.84 1.85
C LEU A 42 4.22 -2.88 2.91
N LEU A 43 3.01 -2.81 3.43
CA LEU A 43 2.48 -3.82 4.35
C LEU A 43 1.44 -4.65 3.62
N HIS A 44 1.73 -5.92 3.37
CA HIS A 44 0.81 -6.83 2.71
C HIS A 44 0.11 -7.70 3.74
N ILE A 45 -1.18 -7.43 3.98
CA ILE A 45 -1.99 -8.16 4.96
C ILE A 45 -2.76 -9.25 4.23
N VAL A 46 -2.52 -10.50 4.62
CA VAL A 46 -3.15 -11.69 4.04
C VAL A 46 -4.00 -12.37 5.11
N ASP A 47 -5.27 -12.58 4.79
CA ASP A 47 -6.17 -13.39 5.61
C ASP A 47 -5.81 -14.87 5.44
N VAL A 48 -5.47 -15.55 6.53
CA VAL A 48 -5.07 -16.97 6.48
C VAL A 48 -6.21 -17.93 6.20
N GLN A 49 -7.46 -17.50 6.43
CA GLN A 49 -8.64 -18.33 6.16
C GLN A 49 -9.77 -17.46 5.61
N PRO A 50 -9.72 -17.14 4.30
CA PRO A 50 -10.76 -16.35 3.64
C PRO A 50 -12.14 -17.00 3.78
N ILE A 51 -13.16 -16.21 4.12
CA ILE A 51 -14.54 -16.68 4.34
C ILE A 51 -15.16 -17.23 3.04
N ASP A 52 -14.71 -16.73 1.89
CA ASP A 52 -15.13 -17.18 0.56
C ASP A 52 -14.47 -18.51 0.13
N GLY A 53 -13.56 -19.06 0.95
CA GLY A 53 -12.84 -20.29 0.68
C GLY A 53 -11.75 -20.16 -0.39
N SER A 54 -11.38 -18.94 -0.76
CA SER A 54 -10.28 -18.68 -1.68
C SER A 54 -8.92 -19.07 -1.08
N ASP A 55 -7.97 -19.42 -1.94
CA ASP A 55 -6.61 -19.77 -1.50
C ASP A 55 -5.84 -18.49 -1.10
N PRO A 56 -5.45 -18.34 0.18
CA PRO A 56 -4.74 -17.15 0.65
C PRO A 56 -3.40 -16.92 -0.05
N ALA A 57 -2.68 -17.98 -0.42
CA ALA A 57 -1.41 -17.85 -1.13
C ALA A 57 -1.63 -17.33 -2.55
N HIS A 58 -2.65 -17.84 -3.25
CA HIS A 58 -3.03 -17.36 -4.57
C HIS A 58 -3.46 -15.89 -4.54
N ASN A 59 -4.33 -15.51 -3.60
CA ASN A 59 -4.79 -14.14 -3.44
C ASN A 59 -3.62 -13.19 -3.18
N ALA A 60 -2.70 -13.58 -2.29
CA ALA A 60 -1.53 -12.77 -1.98
C ALA A 60 -0.64 -12.56 -3.22
N LYS A 61 -0.39 -13.60 -4.01
CA LYS A 61 0.34 -13.51 -5.28
C LYS A 61 -0.38 -12.66 -6.31
N ALA A 62 -1.71 -12.75 -6.40
CA ALA A 62 -2.50 -11.96 -7.33
C ALA A 62 -2.33 -10.47 -7.06
N ILE A 63 -2.44 -10.04 -5.80
CA ILE A 63 -2.23 -8.65 -5.39
C ILE A 63 -0.80 -8.18 -5.69
N LEU A 64 0.23 -9.00 -5.40
CA LEU A 64 1.62 -8.66 -5.75
C LEU A 64 1.83 -8.55 -7.27
N GLY A 65 1.15 -9.40 -8.04
CA GLY A 65 1.16 -9.34 -9.51
C GLY A 65 0.49 -8.08 -10.05
N GLU A 66 -0.63 -7.68 -9.46
CA GLU A 66 -1.34 -6.43 -9.80
C GLU A 66 -0.51 -5.20 -9.42
N LEU A 67 0.11 -5.19 -8.24
CA LEU A 67 1.05 -4.15 -7.81
C LEU A 67 2.17 -3.95 -8.84
N LYS A 68 2.74 -5.05 -9.34
CA LYS A 68 3.80 -5.03 -10.35
C LYS A 68 3.33 -4.53 -11.71
N LYS A 69 2.08 -4.83 -12.11
CA LYS A 69 1.47 -4.28 -13.33
C LYS A 69 1.18 -2.80 -13.17
N PHE A 70 0.76 -2.39 -11.97
CA PHE A 70 0.48 -1.01 -11.64
C PHE A 70 1.76 -0.18 -11.67
N SER A 71 2.76 -0.45 -10.83
CA SER A 71 4.06 0.23 -10.91
C SER A 71 5.19 -0.75 -10.69
N PRO A 72 6.00 -1.02 -11.74
CA PRO A 72 7.21 -1.83 -11.62
C PRO A 72 8.20 -1.26 -10.61
N THR A 73 8.21 0.07 -10.42
CA THR A 73 9.03 0.73 -9.42
C THR A 73 8.49 0.49 -8.01
N LEU A 74 7.19 0.68 -7.79
CA LEU A 74 6.57 0.43 -6.48
C LEU A 74 6.75 -1.02 -6.01
N ALA A 75 6.66 -1.98 -6.94
CA ALA A 75 6.83 -3.41 -6.64
C ALA A 75 8.26 -3.79 -6.19
N LYS A 76 9.24 -2.87 -6.28
CA LYS A 76 10.59 -3.06 -5.73
C LYS A 76 10.74 -2.57 -4.29
N LEU A 77 9.74 -1.87 -3.74
CA LEU A 77 9.79 -1.46 -2.34
C LEU A 77 9.85 -2.69 -1.42
N PRO A 78 10.50 -2.57 -0.25
CA PRO A 78 10.43 -3.59 0.78
C PRO A 78 8.97 -3.87 1.14
N VAL A 79 8.57 -5.13 1.07
CA VAL A 79 7.23 -5.58 1.45
C VAL A 79 7.34 -6.40 2.73
N VAL A 80 6.50 -6.09 3.70
CA VAL A 80 6.33 -6.85 4.94
C VAL A 80 5.03 -7.63 4.86
N LEU A 81 5.12 -8.95 4.99
CA LEU A 81 3.95 -9.82 4.96
C LEU A 81 3.36 -9.96 6.37
N VAL A 82 2.04 -9.81 6.48
CA VAL A 82 1.30 -10.01 7.72
C VAL A 82 0.22 -11.05 7.48
N LEU A 83 0.38 -12.22 8.08
CA LEU A 83 -0.62 -13.27 8.13
C LEU A 83 -1.60 -12.96 9.26
N ASN A 84 -2.80 -12.50 8.90
CA ASN A 84 -3.83 -12.05 9.82
C ASN A 84 -4.94 -13.11 10.01
N LYS A 85 -5.72 -12.96 11.08
CA LYS A 85 -6.84 -13.84 11.48
C LYS A 85 -6.43 -15.26 11.90
N LEU A 86 -5.26 -15.41 12.51
CA LEU A 86 -4.76 -16.71 12.99
C LEU A 86 -5.64 -17.36 14.07
N ASP A 87 -6.51 -16.59 14.70
CA ASP A 87 -7.54 -17.05 15.63
C ASP A 87 -8.57 -18.00 14.99
N GLN A 88 -8.70 -17.99 13.67
CA GLN A 88 -9.60 -18.90 12.95
C GLN A 88 -9.02 -20.31 12.82
N LEU A 89 -7.69 -20.45 12.98
CA LEU A 89 -6.97 -21.71 12.89
C LEU A 89 -6.78 -22.31 14.28
N ALA A 90 -6.89 -23.64 14.35
CA ALA A 90 -6.49 -24.38 15.54
C ALA A 90 -4.99 -24.20 15.79
N GLU A 91 -4.58 -24.03 17.06
CA GLU A 91 -3.18 -23.79 17.43
C GLU A 91 -2.24 -24.87 16.88
N GLU A 92 -2.70 -26.13 16.86
CA GLU A 92 -1.92 -27.29 16.40
C GLU A 92 -1.59 -27.24 14.90
N THR A 93 -2.46 -26.65 14.07
CA THR A 93 -2.30 -26.61 12.61
C THR A 93 -1.87 -25.24 12.07
N ARG A 94 -1.87 -24.22 12.94
CA ARG A 94 -1.58 -22.83 12.57
C ARG A 94 -0.22 -22.67 11.91
N ASP A 95 0.82 -23.24 12.52
CA ASP A 95 2.19 -23.07 12.03
C ASP A 95 2.44 -23.79 10.71
N GLU A 96 1.90 -25.01 10.57
CA GLU A 96 1.98 -25.77 9.32
C GLU A 96 1.28 -25.05 8.18
N TRP A 97 0.10 -24.48 8.45
CA TRP A 97 -0.65 -23.72 7.45
C TRP A 97 0.06 -22.43 7.05
N CYS A 98 0.59 -21.66 8.01
CA CYS A 98 1.42 -20.50 7.69
C CYS A 98 2.62 -20.89 6.82
N GLN A 99 3.32 -21.98 7.16
CA GLN A 99 4.46 -22.45 6.40
C GLN A 99 4.07 -22.86 4.97
N HIS A 100 2.90 -23.49 4.81
CA HIS A 100 2.35 -23.83 3.50
C HIS A 100 2.10 -22.57 2.66
N ILE A 101 1.44 -21.56 3.21
CA ILE A 101 1.20 -20.28 2.53
C ILE A 101 2.52 -19.65 2.08
N LEU A 102 3.51 -19.57 2.97
CA LEU A 102 4.81 -18.97 2.66
C LEU A 102 5.56 -19.74 1.57
N SER A 103 5.51 -21.08 1.63
CA SER A 103 6.12 -21.95 0.63
C SER A 103 5.46 -21.79 -0.73
N GLU A 104 4.12 -21.77 -0.77
CA GLU A 104 3.38 -21.54 -1.99
C GLU A 104 3.71 -20.16 -2.56
N MET A 105 3.71 -19.11 -1.73
CA MET A 105 4.11 -17.76 -2.11
C MET A 105 5.57 -17.62 -2.57
N GLN A 106 6.43 -18.60 -2.24
CA GLN A 106 7.88 -18.50 -2.39
C GLN A 106 8.45 -17.25 -1.70
N TRP A 107 7.92 -16.96 -0.51
CA TRP A 107 8.23 -15.74 0.22
C TRP A 107 9.53 -15.87 1.02
N ASP A 108 10.44 -14.92 0.86
CA ASP A 108 11.73 -14.83 1.56
C ASP A 108 11.87 -13.60 2.47
N GLY A 109 10.89 -12.69 2.42
CA GLY A 109 10.87 -11.45 3.19
C GLY A 109 10.40 -11.61 4.64
N PRO A 110 10.35 -10.50 5.40
CA PRO A 110 9.83 -10.50 6.77
C PRO A 110 8.34 -10.89 6.81
N VAL A 111 8.00 -11.75 7.77
CA VAL A 111 6.63 -12.24 7.99
C VAL A 111 6.24 -12.04 9.44
N PHE A 112 5.06 -11.48 9.66
CA PHE A 112 4.45 -11.39 10.96
C PHE A 112 3.14 -12.16 11.01
N LYS A 113 2.87 -12.72 12.18
CA LYS A 113 1.68 -13.49 12.50
C LYS A 113 0.83 -12.64 13.43
N THR A 114 -0.39 -12.28 13.02
CA THR A 114 -1.27 -11.41 13.81
C THR A 114 -2.67 -11.99 13.96
N SER A 115 -3.33 -11.60 15.05
CA SER A 115 -4.77 -11.74 15.22
C SER A 115 -5.34 -10.36 15.56
N GLY A 116 -6.06 -9.77 14.59
CA GLY A 116 -6.71 -8.48 14.78
C GLY A 116 -7.73 -8.47 15.92
N LEU A 117 -8.39 -9.61 16.20
CA LEU A 117 -9.39 -9.71 17.28
C LEU A 117 -8.74 -9.65 18.67
N MET A 118 -7.53 -10.20 18.82
CA MET A 118 -6.80 -10.25 20.09
C MET A 118 -5.74 -9.14 20.23
N SER A 119 -5.57 -8.29 19.21
CA SER A 119 -4.45 -7.34 19.10
C SER A 119 -3.08 -8.01 19.29
N GLU A 120 -2.99 -9.30 18.95
CA GLU A 120 -1.78 -10.10 19.11
C GLU A 120 -0.89 -9.93 17.88
N GLY A 121 0.42 -9.78 18.09
CA GLY A 121 1.42 -9.63 17.03
C GLY A 121 1.47 -8.25 16.39
N THR A 122 0.50 -7.37 16.64
CA THR A 122 0.41 -6.05 15.98
C THR A 122 1.50 -5.08 16.44
N LYS A 123 1.90 -5.15 17.72
CA LYS A 123 2.96 -4.29 18.28
C LYS A 123 4.31 -4.63 17.67
N GLU A 124 4.58 -5.90 17.45
CA GLU A 124 5.80 -6.41 16.82
C GLU A 124 5.92 -5.90 15.39
N VAL A 125 4.82 -5.89 14.62
CA VAL A 125 4.79 -5.28 13.28
C VAL A 125 5.14 -3.80 13.35
N VAL A 126 4.48 -3.06 14.25
CA VAL A 126 4.69 -1.61 14.39
C VAL A 126 6.14 -1.31 14.75
N TYR A 127 6.72 -2.01 15.73
CA TYR A 127 8.12 -1.80 16.13
C TYR A 127 9.09 -2.15 15.01
N TYR A 128 8.85 -3.24 14.28
CA TYR A 128 9.65 -3.59 13.12
C TYR A 128 9.62 -2.50 12.06
N LEU A 129 8.42 -2.00 11.71
CA LEU A 129 8.28 -0.92 10.72
C LEU A 129 8.99 0.36 11.15
N MET A 130 8.88 0.74 12.44
CA MET A 130 9.58 1.90 12.99
C MET A 130 11.09 1.77 12.84
N ASP A 131 11.64 0.63 13.28
CA ASP A 131 13.09 0.40 13.23
C ASP A 131 13.59 0.35 11.77
N GLN A 132 12.82 -0.23 10.85
CA GLN A 132 13.17 -0.22 9.42
C GLN A 132 13.15 1.19 8.80
N ILE A 133 12.16 2.01 9.13
CA ILE A 133 12.07 3.40 8.63
C ILE A 133 13.25 4.22 9.18
N GLU A 134 13.57 4.07 10.46
CA GLU A 134 14.70 4.77 11.09
C GLU A 134 16.03 4.35 10.47
N GLN A 135 16.26 3.06 10.28
CA GLN A 135 17.48 2.54 9.63
C GLN A 135 17.62 3.05 8.20
N GLN A 136 16.53 3.09 7.41
CA GLN A 136 16.57 3.65 6.06
C GLN A 136 16.91 5.14 6.08
N ARG A 137 16.34 5.90 7.03
CA ARG A 137 16.60 7.34 7.17
C ARG A 137 18.03 7.63 7.60
N GLU A 138 18.58 6.85 8.53
CA GLU A 138 19.97 6.96 8.96
C GLU A 138 20.93 6.66 7.81
N ARG A 139 20.68 5.57 7.06
CA ARG A 139 21.43 5.25 5.84
C ARG A 139 21.37 6.33 4.77
N GLU A 140 20.21 6.97 4.57
CA GLU A 140 20.07 8.12 3.65
C GLU A 140 20.94 9.32 4.06
N VAL A 141 21.26 9.46 5.35
CA VAL A 141 22.12 10.55 5.85
C VAL A 141 23.60 10.19 5.79
N GLU A 142 23.93 8.94 6.13
CA GLU A 142 25.31 8.47 6.23
C GLU A 142 25.94 8.13 4.87
N ASP A 143 25.13 7.67 3.92
CA ASP A 143 25.57 7.18 2.62
C ASP A 143 24.98 8.03 1.47
N PRO A 144 25.77 8.95 0.89
CA PRO A 144 25.33 9.77 -0.24
C PRO A 144 24.98 8.99 -1.50
N GLU A 145 25.57 7.79 -1.71
CA GLU A 145 25.27 6.94 -2.87
C GLU A 145 23.88 6.33 -2.71
N TYR A 146 23.59 5.76 -1.53
CA TYR A 146 22.26 5.28 -1.19
C TYR A 146 21.21 6.40 -1.22
N ALA A 147 21.55 7.61 -0.74
CA ALA A 147 20.66 8.76 -0.83
C ALA A 147 20.32 9.13 -2.28
N ALA A 148 21.31 9.06 -3.19
CA ALA A 148 21.10 9.30 -4.61
C ALA A 148 20.24 8.20 -5.26
N GLU A 149 20.44 6.93 -4.89
CA GLU A 149 19.62 5.81 -5.34
C GLU A 149 18.16 5.98 -4.92
N ILE A 150 17.91 6.30 -3.64
CA ILE A 150 16.56 6.53 -3.14
C ILE A 150 15.92 7.75 -3.81
N LYS A 151 16.68 8.82 -4.05
CA LYS A 151 16.19 9.98 -4.79
C LYS A 151 15.80 9.61 -6.22
N ALA A 152 16.65 8.90 -6.94
CA ALA A 152 16.37 8.45 -8.31
C ALA A 152 15.16 7.50 -8.36
N PHE A 153 15.04 6.62 -7.36
CA PHE A 153 13.89 5.74 -7.20
C PHE A 153 12.59 6.52 -7.01
N ARG A 154 12.59 7.55 -6.15
CA ARG A 154 11.43 8.43 -5.94
C ARG A 154 11.07 9.20 -7.19
N GLU A 155 12.05 9.76 -7.90
CA GLU A 155 11.82 10.46 -9.17
C GLU A 155 11.22 9.54 -10.23
N GLN A 156 11.69 8.28 -10.32
CA GLN A 156 11.11 7.29 -11.22
C GLN A 156 9.67 6.95 -10.83
N LEU A 157 9.40 6.74 -9.55
CA LEU A 157 8.06 6.43 -9.05
C LEU A 157 7.08 7.58 -9.31
N GLU A 158 7.50 8.83 -9.07
CA GLU A 158 6.72 10.03 -9.38
C GLU A 158 6.45 10.16 -10.88
N ALA A 159 7.42 9.85 -11.74
CA ALA A 159 7.25 9.89 -13.19
C ALA A 159 6.23 8.85 -13.68
N GLU A 160 6.34 7.58 -13.25
CA GLU A 160 5.38 6.52 -13.56
C GLU A 160 3.97 6.90 -13.09
N THR A 161 3.88 7.42 -11.86
CA THR A 161 2.62 7.84 -11.24
C THR A 161 1.97 9.01 -11.98
N ARG A 162 2.77 9.99 -12.44
CA ARG A 162 2.30 11.13 -13.21
C ARG A 162 1.81 10.72 -14.59
N GLU A 163 2.53 9.83 -15.26
CA GLU A 163 2.13 9.29 -16.57
C GLU A 163 0.78 8.57 -16.46
N GLN A 164 0.59 7.76 -15.43
CA GLN A 164 -0.68 7.07 -15.16
C GLN A 164 -1.81 8.03 -14.83
N THR A 165 -1.53 9.10 -14.09
CA THR A 165 -2.53 10.13 -13.78
C THR A 165 -3.03 10.82 -15.06
N ILE A 166 -2.11 11.12 -15.99
CA ILE A 166 -2.45 11.74 -17.27
C ILE A 166 -3.27 10.77 -18.11
N ALA A 167 -2.82 9.52 -18.25
CA ALA A 167 -3.52 8.48 -18.99
C ALA A 167 -4.94 8.23 -18.46
N ALA A 168 -5.10 8.17 -17.13
CA ALA A 168 -6.41 8.00 -16.49
C ALA A 168 -7.35 9.18 -16.76
N LYS A 169 -6.84 10.43 -16.66
CA LYS A 169 -7.62 11.63 -16.99
C LYS A 169 -8.05 11.66 -18.46
N GLU A 170 -7.16 11.29 -19.38
CA GLU A 170 -7.47 11.23 -20.81
C GLU A 170 -8.48 10.14 -21.14
N ALA A 171 -8.35 8.95 -20.54
CA ALA A 171 -9.30 7.86 -20.68
C ALA A 171 -10.70 8.26 -20.16
N TYR A 172 -10.77 8.90 -18.99
CA TYR A 172 -12.04 9.39 -18.43
C TYR A 172 -12.70 10.44 -19.33
N ARG A 173 -11.92 11.40 -19.86
CA ARG A 173 -12.42 12.41 -20.81
C ARG A 173 -12.93 11.76 -22.10
N ALA A 174 -12.21 10.76 -22.63
CA ALA A 174 -12.62 10.03 -23.83
C ALA A 174 -13.92 9.24 -23.60
N MET A 175 -14.05 8.56 -22.45
CA MET A 175 -15.26 7.82 -22.07
C MET A 175 -16.47 8.76 -21.92
N ARG A 176 -16.31 9.91 -21.25
CA ARG A 176 -17.35 10.95 -21.13
C ARG A 176 -17.75 11.52 -22.50
N LYS A 177 -16.80 11.76 -23.39
CA LYS A 177 -17.08 12.22 -24.76
C LYS A 177 -17.89 11.18 -25.53
N ALA A 178 -17.51 9.90 -25.47
CA ALA A 178 -18.24 8.82 -26.10
C ALA A 178 -19.66 8.65 -25.54
N GLN A 179 -19.86 8.85 -24.22
CA GLN A 179 -21.18 8.82 -23.60
C GLN A 179 -22.06 10.00 -24.02
N ARG A 180 -21.51 11.23 -24.15
CA ARG A 180 -22.24 12.40 -24.67
C ARG A 180 -22.62 12.23 -26.14
N GLU A 181 -21.74 11.67 -26.97
CA GLU A 181 -22.02 11.39 -28.39
C GLU A 181 -23.04 10.25 -28.57
N GLY A 182 -23.22 9.39 -27.55
CA GLY A 182 -24.20 8.29 -27.52
C GLY A 182 -25.63 8.67 -27.09
N GLY A 183 -25.89 9.94 -26.76
CA GLY A 183 -27.25 10.44 -26.52
C GLY A 183 -27.85 10.14 -25.15
N LEU A 184 -27.05 9.80 -24.13
CA LEU A 184 -27.50 9.77 -22.74
C LEU A 184 -27.34 11.17 -22.15
N GLU A 185 -28.46 11.89 -21.98
CA GLU A 185 -28.54 13.04 -21.10
C GLU A 185 -28.54 12.52 -19.66
N ASP A 186 -27.64 13.04 -18.82
CA ASP A 186 -27.88 13.09 -17.38
C ASP A 186 -27.30 14.40 -16.85
N ASP A 187 -28.23 15.29 -16.52
CA ASP A 187 -28.10 16.33 -15.50
C ASP A 187 -27.70 15.64 -14.18
N VAL A 188 -26.41 15.69 -13.84
CA VAL A 188 -25.94 15.52 -12.45
C VAL A 188 -24.56 16.17 -12.34
N ASP A 189 -24.58 17.28 -11.63
CA ASP A 189 -23.53 18.04 -10.96
C ASP A 189 -22.13 18.03 -11.59
N ASP A 190 -21.74 19.25 -11.99
CA ASP A 190 -20.37 19.73 -12.11
C ASP A 190 -19.51 19.07 -11.03
N PHE A 191 -18.76 18.02 -11.39
CA PHE A 191 -17.77 17.47 -10.49
C PHE A 191 -16.61 18.45 -10.55
N ASP A 192 -16.70 19.44 -9.66
CA ASP A 192 -15.84 20.59 -9.44
C ASP A 192 -14.51 20.48 -10.21
N ASP A 193 -14.41 21.33 -11.22
CA ASP A 193 -13.17 21.74 -11.88
C ASP A 193 -12.32 22.63 -10.93
N ASP A 194 -12.48 22.48 -9.61
CA ASP A 194 -11.78 23.24 -8.57
C ASP A 194 -11.19 22.30 -7.52
N GLU A 195 -10.00 21.78 -7.80
CA GLU A 195 -8.97 21.75 -6.77
C GLU A 195 -7.75 22.43 -7.36
N GLY A 196 -7.69 23.75 -7.12
CA GLY A 196 -6.43 24.47 -7.00
C GLY A 196 -5.47 23.75 -6.04
N ASP A 197 -4.23 24.24 -6.05
CA ASP A 197 -3.17 23.86 -5.11
C ASP A 197 -3.57 24.16 -3.64
N GLU A 198 -4.54 23.43 -3.08
CA GLU A 198 -4.87 23.49 -1.67
C GLU A 198 -4.25 22.28 -0.97
N ASP A 199 -3.12 22.59 -0.33
CA ASP A 199 -2.56 21.86 0.79
C ASP A 199 -3.65 21.66 1.86
N GLU A 200 -4.33 20.51 1.89
CA GLU A 200 -5.16 20.14 3.03
C GLU A 200 -4.89 18.68 3.42
N ASP A 201 -4.09 18.56 4.48
CA ASP A 201 -3.89 17.37 5.30
C ASP A 201 -5.24 16.86 5.84
N GLY A 202 -5.43 15.53 5.91
CA GLY A 202 -6.56 15.04 6.71
C GLY A 202 -7.07 13.64 6.43
N ALA A 203 -6.20 12.63 6.49
CA ALA A 203 -6.59 11.31 6.99
C ALA A 203 -5.37 10.65 7.65
N GLU A 204 -4.80 11.35 8.63
CA GLU A 204 -3.75 10.84 9.49
C GLU A 204 -4.34 9.81 10.45
N SER A 205 -4.02 8.53 10.28
CA SER A 205 -4.10 7.59 11.41
C SER A 205 -2.80 7.70 12.20
N ILE A 206 -2.73 8.71 13.07
CA ILE A 206 -1.58 8.88 13.97
C ILE A 206 -1.65 7.76 15.01
N TYR A 207 -0.76 6.78 14.92
CA TYR A 207 -0.49 5.90 16.05
C TYR A 207 0.31 6.66 17.09
N VAL A 208 -0.40 7.30 18.03
CA VAL A 208 0.18 7.93 19.22
C VAL A 208 0.31 6.87 20.31
N ARG A 209 1.47 6.84 20.97
CA ARG A 209 1.74 6.04 22.16
C ARG A 209 1.13 6.71 23.40
N ASP A 210 0.19 6.05 24.05
CA ASP A 210 -0.10 6.21 25.50
C ASP A 210 0.39 4.96 26.26
#